data_AF-A0A8B9EJ71-F1
#
_entry.id   AF-A0A8B9EJ71-F1
#
_cell.length_a   1.000
_cell.length_b   1.000
_cell.length_c   1.000
_cell.angle_alpha   90.00
_cell.angle_beta   90.00
_cell.angle_gamma   90.00
#
_symmetry.space_group_name_H-M   'P 1'
#
loop_
_entity.id
_entity.type
_entity.pdbx_description
1 polymer ?
#
loop_
_entity_poly.entity_id
_entity_poly.type
_entity_poly.pdbx_seq_one_letter_code
_entity_poly.pdbx_strand_id
1 'polypeptide(L)'
;MEQGLRVFEGPKVELHIHLDGAIRPETILYFGKKRGIPLPGDTVDDLLKHISYNTPLSLTEFLEKFDHYMPAIAGDREAVRRIAYELVETKAKEGVVYVEVRYSPHLLANCSVSPIPWGQAEGDLTPDEVVHLVNQGLQDGERDFHIKARSILCCMRHMPSWSPEVVELCKKYRNDSVVAIDLAGDESLKVENTSGHKAAYEEAERCGIHRTVHAGEAGPPAMIKEAVYLLKTERIGHGYHVLEDPELYKELLRTKMHFEVRTACGGSRVPQAPRQERCWCLAAGRALGHTERTAARSKRVAEETDPVLAEGMVWTAYLLIYGPQACRIIPQSRLHYQSVSGWRVEAARAVNKALNLHLVCLLTAICVHSCSSDLCG
;
A
#
# COMPACT_ATOMS: atom_id res chain seq x y z
N MET A 1 -18.62 6.92 -23.19
CA MET A 1 -17.30 6.67 -22.58
C MET A 1 -16.80 8.00 -22.03
N GLU A 2 -17.13 8.31 -20.78
CA GLU A 2 -16.56 9.47 -20.11
C GLU A 2 -15.26 8.99 -19.47
N GLN A 3 -14.13 9.44 -20.02
CA GLN A 3 -12.84 9.30 -19.35
C GLN A 3 -12.93 10.13 -18.08
N GLY A 4 -13.05 9.47 -16.91
CA GLY A 4 -12.98 10.16 -15.63
C GLY A 4 -11.70 11.00 -15.59
N LEU A 5 -11.81 12.27 -15.20
CA LEU A 5 -10.66 13.16 -15.13
C LEU A 5 -9.58 12.52 -14.24
N ARG A 6 -8.43 12.21 -14.82
CA ARG A 6 -7.23 11.90 -14.05
C ARG A 6 -6.80 13.18 -13.35
N VAL A 7 -6.92 13.19 -12.04
CA VAL A 7 -6.53 14.35 -11.20
C VAL A 7 -5.02 14.52 -11.16
N PHE A 8 -4.27 13.45 -11.46
CA PHE A 8 -2.83 13.47 -11.65
C PHE A 8 -2.40 12.52 -12.77
N GLU A 9 -1.57 13.05 -13.68
CA GLU A 9 -1.11 12.36 -14.90
C GLU A 9 0.35 11.85 -14.81
N GLY A 10 1.05 12.08 -13.71
CA GLY A 10 2.43 11.60 -13.52
C GLY A 10 2.52 10.16 -13.00
N PRO A 11 3.76 9.63 -12.87
CA PRO A 11 4.00 8.29 -12.34
C PRO A 11 3.61 8.18 -10.86
N LYS A 12 2.97 7.06 -10.50
CA LYS A 12 2.45 6.82 -9.15
C LYS A 12 3.13 5.61 -8.51
N VAL A 13 3.20 5.61 -7.19
CA VAL A 13 3.66 4.46 -6.41
C VAL A 13 2.58 4.10 -5.39
N GLU A 14 2.22 2.83 -5.33
CA GLU A 14 1.16 2.34 -4.46
C GLU A 14 1.73 1.32 -3.48
N LEU A 15 1.74 1.68 -2.20
CA LEU A 15 2.37 0.85 -1.16
C LEU A 15 1.36 0.03 -0.35
N HIS A 16 0.07 0.24 -0.56
CA HIS A 16 -0.99 -0.36 0.25
C HIS A 16 -2.21 -0.72 -0.60
N ILE A 17 -2.13 -1.91 -1.20
CA ILE A 17 -3.27 -2.56 -1.86
C ILE A 17 -3.28 -4.05 -1.56
N HIS A 18 -4.46 -4.58 -1.25
CA HIS A 18 -4.70 -6.00 -1.01
C HIS A 18 -5.00 -6.72 -2.34
N LEU A 19 -4.29 -7.82 -2.65
CA LEU A 19 -4.49 -8.60 -3.89
C LEU A 19 -5.89 -9.20 -3.95
N ASP A 20 -6.27 -9.83 -2.84
CA ASP A 20 -7.57 -10.45 -2.59
C ASP A 20 -8.70 -9.43 -2.52
N GLY A 21 -8.42 -8.15 -2.27
CA GLY A 21 -9.37 -7.03 -2.38
C GLY A 21 -9.45 -6.36 -3.76
N ALA A 22 -8.60 -6.75 -4.72
CA ALA A 22 -8.45 -6.07 -6.01
C ALA A 22 -8.72 -6.99 -7.22
N ILE A 23 -9.50 -8.05 -7.01
CA ILE A 23 -9.83 -9.04 -8.04
C ILE A 23 -10.90 -8.49 -8.99
N ARG A 24 -10.74 -8.74 -10.29
CA ARG A 24 -11.74 -8.37 -11.30
C ARG A 24 -13.04 -9.17 -11.08
N PRO A 25 -14.22 -8.53 -11.05
CA PRO A 25 -15.50 -9.23 -10.96
C PRO A 25 -15.68 -10.29 -12.06
N GLU A 26 -15.21 -10.01 -13.28
CA GLU A 26 -15.25 -10.95 -14.40
C GLU A 26 -14.42 -12.22 -14.11
N THR A 27 -13.29 -12.07 -13.42
CA THR A 27 -12.41 -13.19 -13.03
C THR A 27 -13.05 -14.00 -11.91
N ILE A 28 -13.70 -13.35 -10.94
CA ILE A 28 -14.48 -14.03 -9.89
C ILE A 28 -15.58 -14.89 -10.53
N LEU A 29 -16.40 -14.30 -11.41
CA LEU A 29 -17.49 -15.02 -12.08
C LEU A 29 -16.98 -16.19 -12.92
N TYR A 30 -15.87 -15.99 -13.64
CA TYR A 30 -15.24 -17.04 -14.43
C TYR A 30 -14.84 -18.25 -13.57
N PHE A 31 -14.12 -18.03 -12.47
CA PHE A 31 -13.68 -19.14 -11.60
C PHE A 31 -14.82 -19.73 -10.78
N GLY A 32 -15.78 -18.93 -10.33
CA GLY A 32 -17.00 -19.42 -9.68
C GLY A 32 -17.73 -20.42 -10.57
N LYS A 33 -17.99 -20.05 -11.83
CA LYS A 33 -18.60 -20.93 -12.83
C LYS A 33 -17.74 -22.16 -13.15
N LYS A 34 -16.44 -21.96 -13.40
CA LYS A 34 -15.50 -23.04 -13.77
C LYS A 34 -15.40 -24.11 -12.67
N ARG A 35 -15.45 -23.70 -11.40
CA ARG A 35 -15.30 -24.57 -10.23
C ARG A 35 -16.62 -25.03 -9.63
N GLY A 36 -17.75 -24.55 -10.14
CA GLY A 36 -19.07 -24.85 -9.58
C GLY A 36 -19.29 -24.27 -8.18
N ILE A 37 -18.62 -23.17 -7.85
CA ILE A 37 -18.76 -22.48 -6.57
C ILE A 37 -19.91 -21.46 -6.69
N PRO A 38 -20.94 -21.52 -5.84
CA PRO A 38 -22.04 -20.56 -5.89
C PRO A 38 -21.56 -19.16 -5.53
N LEU A 39 -22.00 -18.16 -6.31
CA LEU A 39 -21.74 -16.75 -6.09
C LEU A 39 -23.06 -16.00 -5.91
N PRO A 40 -23.07 -14.85 -5.20
CA PRO A 40 -24.28 -14.04 -5.04
C PRO A 40 -24.51 -13.16 -6.30
N GLY A 41 -24.64 -13.80 -7.46
CA GLY A 41 -24.89 -13.14 -8.74
C GLY A 41 -24.22 -13.85 -9.92
N ASP A 42 -24.89 -13.79 -11.08
CA ASP A 42 -24.43 -14.41 -12.34
C ASP A 42 -23.83 -13.38 -13.33
N THR A 43 -23.96 -12.09 -13.01
CA THR A 43 -23.46 -10.98 -13.82
C THR A 43 -22.53 -10.09 -12.97
N VAL A 44 -21.70 -9.29 -13.64
CA VAL A 44 -20.80 -8.34 -12.97
C VAL A 44 -21.61 -7.36 -12.10
N ASP A 45 -22.69 -6.82 -12.65
CA ASP A 45 -23.52 -5.85 -11.94
C ASP A 45 -24.23 -6.45 -10.72
N ASP A 46 -24.65 -7.71 -10.79
CA ASP A 46 -25.25 -8.40 -9.64
C ASP A 46 -24.20 -8.68 -8.57
N LEU A 47 -23.05 -9.24 -8.95
CA LEU A 47 -21.96 -9.54 -8.01
C LEU A 47 -21.50 -8.26 -7.28
N LEU A 48 -21.34 -7.14 -8.00
CA LEU A 48 -20.94 -5.86 -7.42
C LEU A 48 -21.88 -5.36 -6.32
N LYS A 49 -23.19 -5.69 -6.36
CA LYS A 49 -24.11 -5.32 -5.27
C LYS A 49 -23.74 -5.96 -3.93
N HIS A 50 -23.07 -7.11 -3.96
CA HIS A 50 -22.67 -7.86 -2.77
C HIS A 50 -21.24 -7.54 -2.34
N ILE A 51 -20.31 -7.42 -3.30
CA ILE A 51 -18.88 -7.26 -3.02
C ILE A 51 -18.42 -5.79 -2.95
N SER A 52 -19.25 -4.84 -3.39
CA SER A 52 -18.99 -3.40 -3.26
C SER A 52 -19.83 -2.76 -2.17
N TYR A 53 -19.50 -1.53 -1.79
CA TYR A 53 -20.29 -0.70 -0.89
C TYR A 53 -20.37 0.73 -1.45
N ASN A 54 -21.46 1.42 -1.17
CA ASN A 54 -21.68 2.83 -1.51
C ASN A 54 -22.04 3.68 -0.28
N THR A 55 -22.13 3.03 0.88
CA THR A 55 -22.35 3.66 2.18
C THR A 55 -21.24 3.22 3.14
N PRO A 56 -20.80 4.09 4.05
CA PRO A 56 -19.90 3.72 5.14
C PRO A 56 -20.33 2.44 5.86
N LEU A 57 -19.39 1.51 6.04
CA LEU A 57 -19.53 0.29 6.83
C LEU A 57 -18.52 0.32 7.98
N SER A 58 -18.75 -0.47 9.01
CA SER A 58 -17.70 -0.85 9.96
C SER A 58 -16.62 -1.70 9.28
N LEU A 59 -15.43 -1.78 9.88
CA LEU A 59 -14.35 -2.62 9.37
C LEU A 59 -14.76 -4.10 9.30
N THR A 60 -15.49 -4.59 10.31
CA THR A 60 -16.01 -5.96 10.35
C THR A 60 -16.96 -6.23 9.17
N GLU A 61 -17.96 -5.37 8.95
CA GLU A 61 -18.91 -5.51 7.82
C GLU A 61 -18.22 -5.39 6.45
N PHE A 62 -17.15 -4.59 6.35
CA PHE A 62 -16.35 -4.53 5.14
C PHE A 62 -15.61 -5.86 4.88
N LEU A 63 -15.03 -6.47 5.92
CA LEU A 63 -14.28 -7.73 5.81
C LEU A 63 -15.19 -8.92 5.49
N GLU A 64 -16.45 -8.93 5.96
CA GLU A 64 -17.45 -9.96 5.62
C GLU A 64 -17.71 -10.08 4.11
N LYS A 65 -17.44 -9.02 3.32
CA LYS A 65 -17.61 -9.08 1.86
C LYS A 65 -16.69 -10.08 1.17
N PHE A 66 -15.55 -10.41 1.79
CA PHE A 66 -14.60 -11.39 1.25
C PHE A 66 -15.23 -12.79 1.19
N ASP A 67 -16.16 -13.12 2.10
CA ASP A 67 -16.86 -14.41 2.13
C ASP A 67 -17.66 -14.68 0.84
N HIS A 68 -18.06 -13.62 0.13
CA HIS A 68 -18.87 -13.74 -1.07
C HIS A 68 -18.12 -14.23 -2.31
N TYR A 69 -16.79 -14.04 -2.37
CA TYR A 69 -16.03 -14.31 -3.59
C TYR A 69 -14.72 -15.06 -3.39
N MET A 70 -14.12 -15.01 -2.20
CA MET A 70 -12.89 -15.75 -1.91
C MET A 70 -13.01 -17.26 -2.15
N PRO A 71 -14.14 -17.94 -1.86
CA PRO A 71 -14.32 -19.35 -2.19
C PRO A 71 -14.11 -19.69 -3.67
N ALA A 72 -14.39 -18.75 -4.59
CA ALA A 72 -14.19 -18.97 -6.03
C ALA A 72 -12.70 -18.94 -6.43
N ILE A 73 -11.84 -18.33 -5.61
CA ILE A 73 -10.43 -18.07 -5.92
C ILE A 73 -9.49 -18.98 -5.10
N ALA A 74 -9.69 -19.04 -3.79
CA ALA A 74 -8.85 -19.82 -2.89
C ALA A 74 -8.84 -21.30 -3.27
N GLY A 75 -7.68 -21.95 -3.16
CA GLY A 75 -7.51 -23.35 -3.50
C GLY A 75 -7.37 -23.67 -4.99
N ASP A 76 -7.41 -22.68 -5.90
CA ASP A 76 -7.20 -22.87 -7.34
C ASP A 76 -5.91 -22.18 -7.84
N ARG A 77 -4.98 -22.98 -8.36
CA ARG A 77 -3.66 -22.49 -8.80
C ARG A 77 -3.74 -21.49 -9.95
N GLU A 78 -4.63 -21.73 -10.89
CA GLU A 78 -4.81 -20.86 -12.06
C GLU A 78 -5.38 -19.51 -11.62
N ALA A 79 -6.35 -19.52 -10.71
CA ALA A 79 -6.94 -18.32 -10.14
C ALA A 79 -5.90 -17.48 -9.40
N VAL A 80 -5.17 -18.09 -8.46
CA VAL A 80 -4.15 -17.39 -7.65
C VAL A 80 -3.08 -16.72 -8.52
N ARG A 81 -2.56 -17.43 -9.52
CA ARG A 81 -1.57 -16.84 -10.45
C ARG A 81 -2.18 -15.73 -11.31
N ARG A 82 -3.40 -15.93 -11.80
CA ARG A 82 -4.09 -15.01 -12.70
C ARG A 82 -4.41 -13.67 -12.03
N ILE A 83 -4.91 -13.67 -10.79
CA ILE A 83 -5.25 -12.41 -10.11
C ILE A 83 -4.01 -11.54 -9.87
N ALA A 84 -2.84 -12.15 -9.61
CA ALA A 84 -1.58 -11.43 -9.46
C ALA A 84 -1.16 -10.76 -10.78
N TYR A 85 -1.21 -11.49 -11.90
CA TYR A 85 -0.94 -10.93 -13.23
C TYR A 85 -1.90 -9.80 -13.60
N GLU A 86 -3.21 -10.01 -13.41
CA GLU A 86 -4.26 -9.03 -13.73
C GLU A 86 -4.16 -7.76 -12.86
N LEU A 87 -3.66 -7.87 -11.62
CA LEU A 87 -3.40 -6.70 -10.79
C LEU A 87 -2.34 -5.80 -11.44
N VAL A 88 -1.22 -6.36 -11.87
CA VAL A 88 -0.12 -5.60 -12.49
C VAL A 88 -0.61 -4.89 -13.75
N GLU A 89 -1.41 -5.57 -14.57
CA GLU A 89 -2.07 -4.95 -15.74
C GLU A 89 -2.94 -3.75 -15.34
N THR A 90 -3.73 -3.92 -14.28
CA THR A 90 -4.65 -2.87 -13.79
C THR A 90 -3.86 -1.66 -13.30
N LYS A 91 -2.80 -1.89 -12.54
CA LYS A 91 -1.94 -0.83 -12.00
C LYS A 91 -1.15 -0.08 -13.07
N ALA A 92 -0.70 -0.77 -14.12
CA ALA A 92 -0.10 -0.11 -15.26
C ALA A 92 -1.09 0.86 -15.95
N LYS A 93 -2.36 0.46 -16.12
CA LYS A 93 -3.41 1.32 -16.70
C LYS A 93 -3.74 2.54 -15.84
N GLU A 94 -3.52 2.45 -14.53
CA GLU A 94 -3.70 3.53 -13.55
C GLU A 94 -2.50 4.52 -13.51
N GLY A 95 -1.41 4.23 -14.23
CA GLY A 95 -0.18 5.02 -14.23
C GLY A 95 0.76 4.74 -13.05
N VAL A 96 0.57 3.60 -12.37
CA VAL A 96 1.45 3.14 -11.30
C VAL A 96 2.73 2.57 -11.92
N VAL A 97 3.89 2.98 -11.40
CA VAL A 97 5.21 2.48 -11.86
C VAL A 97 5.86 1.53 -10.85
N TYR A 98 5.44 1.58 -9.58
CA TYR A 98 5.84 0.65 -8.53
C TYR A 98 4.65 0.33 -7.63
N VAL A 99 4.37 -0.95 -7.39
CA VAL A 99 3.32 -1.41 -6.48
C VAL A 99 3.88 -2.42 -5.48
N GLU A 100 3.50 -2.27 -4.22
CA GLU A 100 3.60 -3.32 -3.20
C GLU A 100 2.20 -3.84 -2.90
N VAL A 101 1.90 -5.04 -3.41
CA VAL A 101 0.65 -5.73 -3.15
C VAL A 101 0.77 -6.61 -1.92
N ARG A 102 -0.25 -6.63 -1.07
CA ARG A 102 -0.28 -7.46 0.13
C ARG A 102 -1.41 -8.49 0.08
N TYR A 103 -1.22 -9.62 0.74
CA TYR A 103 -2.23 -10.68 0.86
C TYR A 103 -1.84 -11.68 1.94
N SER A 104 -2.80 -12.43 2.46
CA SER A 104 -2.49 -13.58 3.32
C SER A 104 -2.37 -14.85 2.46
N PRO A 105 -1.19 -15.51 2.40
CA PRO A 105 -1.04 -16.75 1.63
C PRO A 105 -1.94 -17.87 2.20
N HIS A 106 -2.14 -17.89 3.51
CA HIS A 106 -3.03 -18.82 4.20
C HIS A 106 -4.47 -18.74 3.72
N LEU A 107 -4.98 -17.53 3.45
CA LEU A 107 -6.35 -17.33 2.97
C LEU A 107 -6.56 -17.79 1.52
N LEU A 108 -5.51 -18.01 0.73
CA LEU A 108 -5.63 -18.51 -0.64
C LEU A 108 -5.33 -20.02 -0.74
N ALA A 109 -4.89 -20.64 0.35
CA ALA A 109 -4.54 -22.06 0.44
C ALA A 109 -5.73 -22.94 0.85
N ASN A 110 -5.61 -24.25 0.61
CA ASN A 110 -6.54 -25.28 1.08
C ASN A 110 -5.84 -26.55 1.60
N CYS A 111 -4.51 -26.51 1.76
CA CYS A 111 -3.69 -27.58 2.30
C CYS A 111 -2.69 -27.00 3.29
N SER A 112 -2.34 -27.74 4.35
CA SER A 112 -1.35 -27.31 5.35
C SER A 112 -1.67 -25.96 6.02
N VAL A 113 -2.97 -25.64 6.16
CA VAL A 113 -3.47 -24.45 6.84
C VAL A 113 -4.59 -24.86 7.79
N SER A 114 -4.57 -24.37 9.02
CA SER A 114 -5.56 -24.72 10.05
C SER A 114 -6.05 -23.49 10.81
N PRO A 115 -7.37 -23.21 10.84
CA PRO A 115 -8.41 -23.91 10.09
C PRO A 115 -8.28 -23.67 8.57
N ILE A 116 -8.78 -24.61 7.76
CA ILE A 116 -8.88 -24.39 6.31
C ILE A 116 -9.90 -23.27 6.04
N PRO A 117 -9.54 -22.22 5.31
CA PRO A 117 -10.40 -21.05 5.14
C PRO A 117 -11.57 -21.31 4.18
N TRP A 118 -12.60 -20.49 4.31
CA TRP A 118 -13.77 -20.44 3.41
C TRP A 118 -14.60 -21.72 3.32
N GLY A 119 -14.51 -22.60 4.32
CA GLY A 119 -15.24 -23.87 4.35
C GLY A 119 -14.79 -24.84 3.25
N GLN A 120 -13.59 -24.68 2.71
CA GLN A 120 -13.05 -25.58 1.68
C GLN A 120 -12.76 -26.97 2.26
N ALA A 121 -12.85 -27.98 1.39
CA ALA A 121 -12.28 -29.29 1.67
C ALA A 121 -10.74 -29.21 1.60
N GLU A 122 -10.07 -30.12 2.30
CA GLU A 122 -8.62 -30.28 2.19
C GLU A 122 -8.23 -30.61 0.75
N GLY A 123 -7.32 -29.81 0.20
CA GLY A 123 -6.75 -29.97 -1.13
C GLY A 123 -5.24 -30.18 -1.06
N ASP A 124 -4.53 -29.68 -2.06
CA ASP A 124 -3.09 -29.83 -2.20
C ASP A 124 -2.34 -28.49 -2.41
N LEU A 125 -3.04 -27.35 -2.30
CA LEU A 125 -2.44 -26.02 -2.45
C LEU A 125 -2.06 -25.45 -1.09
N THR A 126 -0.75 -25.40 -0.82
CA THR A 126 -0.17 -24.90 0.44
C THR A 126 0.05 -23.37 0.43
N PRO A 127 0.17 -22.71 1.60
CA PRO A 127 0.53 -21.29 1.67
C PRO A 127 1.86 -20.98 0.96
N ASP A 128 2.83 -21.89 1.02
CA ASP A 128 4.11 -21.77 0.32
C ASP A 128 3.95 -21.71 -1.20
N GLU A 129 3.16 -22.62 -1.76
CA GLU A 129 2.89 -22.67 -3.20
C GLU A 129 2.05 -21.47 -3.67
N VAL A 130 1.13 -20.97 -2.83
CA VAL A 130 0.43 -19.70 -3.10
C VAL A 130 1.43 -18.57 -3.30
N VAL A 131 2.44 -18.42 -2.42
CA VAL A 131 3.46 -17.36 -2.58
C VAL A 131 4.20 -17.53 -3.90
N HIS A 132 4.60 -18.75 -4.24
CA HIS A 132 5.25 -19.03 -5.51
C HIS A 132 4.38 -18.62 -6.73
N LEU A 133 3.10 -18.98 -6.73
CA LEU A 133 2.16 -18.66 -7.82
C LEU A 133 1.91 -17.16 -7.96
N VAL A 134 1.76 -16.44 -6.84
CA VAL A 134 1.63 -14.98 -6.86
C VAL A 134 2.90 -14.35 -7.43
N ASN A 135 4.09 -14.78 -6.99
CA ASN A 135 5.35 -14.28 -7.52
C ASN A 135 5.47 -14.48 -9.03
N GLN A 136 5.09 -15.65 -9.55
CA GLN A 136 5.04 -15.90 -11.00
C GLN A 136 4.10 -14.94 -11.73
N GLY A 137 2.88 -14.76 -11.20
CA GLY A 137 1.91 -13.83 -11.77
C GLY A 137 2.39 -12.38 -11.79
N LEU A 138 3.01 -11.93 -10.69
CA LEU A 138 3.59 -10.59 -10.60
C LEU A 138 4.74 -10.41 -11.59
N GLN A 139 5.67 -11.37 -11.70
CA GLN A 139 6.82 -11.31 -12.61
C GLN A 139 6.41 -11.31 -14.08
N ASP A 140 5.43 -12.15 -14.45
CA ASP A 140 4.84 -12.13 -15.78
C ASP A 140 4.22 -10.76 -16.07
N GLY A 141 3.48 -10.20 -15.11
CA GLY A 141 2.89 -8.87 -15.23
C GLY A 141 3.95 -7.77 -15.36
N GLU A 142 5.03 -7.82 -14.57
CA GLU A 142 6.11 -6.84 -14.66
C GLU A 142 6.74 -6.82 -16.05
N ARG A 143 6.99 -8.02 -16.61
CA ARG A 143 7.55 -8.20 -17.94
C ARG A 143 6.65 -7.59 -19.01
N ASP A 144 5.35 -7.89 -18.93
CA ASP A 144 4.40 -7.59 -20.00
C ASP A 144 3.86 -6.14 -19.93
N PHE A 145 3.82 -5.53 -18.74
CA PHE A 145 3.28 -4.18 -18.52
C PHE A 145 4.32 -3.13 -18.11
N HIS A 146 5.59 -3.52 -17.93
CA HIS A 146 6.72 -2.63 -17.67
C HIS A 146 6.59 -1.76 -16.41
N ILE A 147 5.98 -2.31 -15.36
CA ILE A 147 5.96 -1.71 -14.02
C ILE A 147 6.64 -2.65 -13.01
N LYS A 148 7.05 -2.12 -11.86
CA LYS A 148 7.67 -2.91 -10.79
C LYS A 148 6.60 -3.33 -9.78
N ALA A 149 6.53 -4.60 -9.42
CA ALA A 149 5.56 -5.19 -8.50
C ALA A 149 6.27 -6.06 -7.45
N ARG A 150 6.02 -5.78 -6.19
CA ARG A 150 6.54 -6.54 -5.04
C ARG A 150 5.38 -7.02 -4.18
N SER A 151 5.60 -8.05 -3.39
CA SER A 151 4.61 -8.65 -2.51
C SER A 151 4.94 -8.41 -1.03
N ILE A 152 3.90 -8.33 -0.21
CA ILE A 152 3.95 -8.27 1.25
C ILE A 152 3.05 -9.37 1.79
N LEU A 153 3.54 -10.18 2.71
CA LEU A 153 2.75 -11.28 3.26
C LEU A 153 2.09 -10.87 4.58
N CYS A 154 0.77 -11.02 4.64
CA CYS A 154 -0.03 -10.61 5.79
C CYS A 154 -0.19 -11.73 6.81
N CYS A 155 0.26 -11.47 8.04
CA CYS A 155 -0.32 -12.06 9.23
C CYS A 155 -1.78 -11.59 9.39
N MET A 156 -2.64 -12.46 9.91
CA MET A 156 -4.04 -12.11 10.19
C MET A 156 -4.26 -11.98 11.68
N ARG A 157 -4.81 -10.86 12.16
CA ARG A 157 -5.04 -10.58 13.59
C ARG A 157 -5.72 -11.72 14.32
N HIS A 158 -6.74 -12.32 13.71
CA HIS A 158 -7.52 -13.42 14.29
C HIS A 158 -6.81 -14.79 14.22
N MET A 159 -5.63 -14.88 13.57
CA MET A 159 -4.84 -16.11 13.42
C MET A 159 -3.35 -15.89 13.80
N PRO A 160 -3.04 -15.68 15.09
CA PRO A 160 -1.66 -15.57 15.55
C PRO A 160 -0.82 -16.83 15.30
N SER A 161 -1.47 -18.00 15.22
CA SER A 161 -0.81 -19.29 14.92
C SER A 161 -0.19 -19.34 13.51
N TRP A 162 -0.67 -18.54 12.55
CA TRP A 162 -0.13 -18.52 11.18
C TRP A 162 1.13 -17.65 11.03
N SER A 163 1.33 -16.70 11.95
CA SER A 163 2.37 -15.67 11.82
C SER A 163 3.80 -16.21 11.77
N PRO A 164 4.18 -17.26 12.53
CA PRO A 164 5.51 -17.86 12.41
C PRO A 164 5.79 -18.39 11.00
N GLU A 165 4.80 -18.98 10.32
CA GLU A 165 4.96 -19.45 8.95
C GLU A 165 5.08 -18.27 7.97
N VAL A 166 4.30 -17.20 8.17
CA VAL A 166 4.37 -15.99 7.33
C VAL A 166 5.79 -15.41 7.30
N VAL A 167 6.46 -15.27 8.45
CA VAL A 167 7.84 -14.74 8.48
C VAL A 167 8.84 -15.70 7.83
N GLU A 168 8.66 -17.02 7.96
CA GLU A 168 9.50 -18.00 7.24
C GLU A 168 9.32 -17.92 5.73
N LEU A 169 8.08 -17.72 5.26
CA LEU A 169 7.80 -17.47 3.83
C LEU A 169 8.44 -16.17 3.36
N CYS A 170 8.38 -15.09 4.16
CA CYS A 170 9.09 -13.84 3.85
C CYS A 170 10.60 -14.08 3.72
N LYS A 171 11.21 -14.87 4.60
CA LYS A 171 12.64 -15.22 4.54
C LYS A 171 12.97 -16.04 3.29
N LYS A 172 12.13 -17.04 2.98
CA LYS A 172 12.31 -17.93 1.81
C LYS A 172 12.23 -17.14 0.50
N TYR A 173 11.24 -16.26 0.36
CA TYR A 173 10.94 -15.56 -0.88
C TYR A 173 11.47 -14.11 -0.92
N ARG A 174 12.35 -13.70 0.00
CA ARG A 174 12.92 -12.33 0.07
C ARG A 174 13.64 -11.84 -1.20
N ASN A 175 14.12 -12.77 -2.02
CA ASN A 175 14.79 -12.48 -3.29
C ASN A 175 13.88 -12.74 -4.50
N ASP A 176 12.63 -13.08 -4.24
CA ASP A 176 11.60 -13.44 -5.21
C ASP A 176 10.32 -12.66 -4.88
N SER A 177 10.32 -11.38 -5.23
CA SER A 177 9.21 -10.42 -5.09
C SER A 177 8.77 -10.04 -3.67
N VAL A 178 8.90 -10.91 -2.66
CA VAL A 178 8.47 -10.61 -1.28
C VAL A 178 9.43 -9.64 -0.58
N VAL A 179 8.92 -8.52 -0.10
CA VAL A 179 9.74 -7.44 0.50
C VAL A 179 9.46 -7.15 1.96
N ALA A 180 8.27 -7.50 2.47
CA ALA A 180 7.88 -7.19 3.84
C ALA A 180 6.86 -8.17 4.43
N ILE A 181 6.68 -8.08 5.74
CA ILE A 181 5.56 -8.66 6.49
C ILE A 181 4.55 -7.55 6.86
N ASP A 182 3.26 -7.89 6.89
CA ASP A 182 2.16 -7.04 7.38
C ASP A 182 1.33 -7.76 8.46
N LEU A 183 0.55 -7.00 9.23
CA LEU A 183 -0.48 -7.50 10.14
C LEU A 183 -1.80 -6.80 9.76
N ALA A 184 -2.75 -7.60 9.26
CA ALA A 184 -4.03 -7.14 8.75
C ALA A 184 -5.21 -7.88 9.41
N GLY A 185 -6.43 -7.52 9.01
CA GLY A 185 -7.68 -8.03 9.57
C GLY A 185 -8.31 -7.07 10.57
N ASP A 186 -9.34 -7.54 11.26
CA ASP A 186 -10.19 -6.68 12.08
C ASP A 186 -9.48 -6.16 13.35
N GLU A 187 -9.28 -4.83 13.41
CA GLU A 187 -8.68 -4.12 14.55
C GLU A 187 -9.60 -4.08 15.79
N SER A 188 -10.89 -4.38 15.64
CA SER A 188 -11.82 -4.41 16.77
C SER A 188 -11.76 -5.71 17.58
N LEU A 189 -11.14 -6.76 17.02
CA LEU A 189 -11.08 -8.06 17.66
C LEU A 189 -10.15 -8.05 18.88
N LYS A 190 -10.70 -8.51 20.00
CA LYS A 190 -9.91 -8.88 21.17
C LYS A 190 -9.41 -10.30 21.00
N VAL A 191 -8.22 -10.44 20.46
CA VAL A 191 -7.59 -11.75 20.25
C VAL A 191 -6.81 -12.12 21.49
N GLU A 192 -7.18 -13.25 22.10
CA GLU A 192 -6.40 -13.83 23.18
C GLU A 192 -5.09 -14.39 22.61
N ASN A 193 -3.98 -14.12 23.30
CA ASN A 193 -2.64 -14.62 22.95
C ASN A 193 -2.11 -14.16 21.56
N THR A 194 -1.62 -12.92 21.50
CA THR A 194 -0.94 -12.34 20.33
C THR A 194 0.55 -12.72 20.22
N SER A 195 1.03 -13.68 21.00
CA SER A 195 2.47 -14.03 21.07
C SER A 195 3.05 -14.47 19.72
N GLY A 196 2.24 -15.14 18.87
CA GLY A 196 2.66 -15.54 17.53
C GLY A 196 2.98 -14.35 16.61
N HIS A 197 2.18 -13.27 16.67
CA HIS A 197 2.48 -12.04 15.94
C HIS A 197 3.78 -11.41 16.44
N LYS A 198 3.92 -11.25 17.76
CA LYS A 198 5.12 -10.66 18.35
C LYS A 198 6.38 -11.44 17.95
N ALA A 199 6.37 -12.76 18.08
CA ALA A 199 7.51 -13.61 17.72
C ALA A 199 7.86 -13.50 16.22
N ALA A 200 6.86 -13.42 15.34
CA ALA A 200 7.08 -13.24 13.91
C ALA A 200 7.72 -11.88 13.58
N TYR A 201 7.30 -10.80 14.26
CA TYR A 201 7.88 -9.47 14.06
C TYR A 201 9.27 -9.31 14.67
N GLU A 202 9.54 -9.94 15.81
CA GLU A 202 10.89 -10.04 16.39
C GLU A 202 11.84 -10.79 15.43
N GLU A 203 11.38 -11.90 14.84
CA GLU A 203 12.14 -12.64 13.83
C GLU A 203 12.34 -11.82 12.54
N ALA A 204 11.32 -11.06 12.11
CA ALA A 204 11.41 -10.17 10.96
C ALA A 204 12.46 -9.07 11.17
N GLU A 205 12.46 -8.42 12.34
CA GLU A 205 13.49 -7.45 12.73
C GLU A 205 14.88 -8.10 12.72
N ARG A 206 15.03 -9.27 13.37
CA ARG A 206 16.31 -10.01 13.46
C ARG A 206 16.86 -10.40 12.08
N CYS A 207 16.00 -10.76 11.14
CA CYS A 207 16.38 -11.21 9.79
C CYS A 207 16.44 -10.08 8.74
N GLY A 208 16.12 -8.84 9.13
CA GLY A 208 16.05 -7.70 8.22
C GLY A 208 14.94 -7.81 7.18
N ILE A 209 13.81 -8.41 7.54
CA ILE A 209 12.57 -8.40 6.75
C ILE A 209 11.81 -7.12 7.09
N HIS A 210 11.40 -6.33 6.10
CA HIS A 210 10.70 -5.06 6.35
C HIS A 210 9.33 -5.27 6.99
N ARG A 211 8.87 -4.28 7.76
CA ARG A 211 7.67 -4.39 8.61
C ARG A 211 6.71 -3.23 8.34
N THR A 212 5.47 -3.56 8.00
CA THR A 212 4.32 -2.63 8.00
C THR A 212 3.22 -3.23 8.87
N VAL A 213 2.33 -2.42 9.46
CA VAL A 213 1.25 -2.90 10.31
C VAL A 213 0.01 -2.05 10.07
N HIS A 214 -1.16 -2.64 9.79
CA HIS A 214 -2.43 -1.90 9.89
C HIS A 214 -2.63 -1.51 11.35
N ALA A 215 -2.69 -0.21 11.65
CA ALA A 215 -2.99 0.26 12.99
C ALA A 215 -3.70 1.61 12.91
N GLY A 216 -4.73 1.81 13.73
CA GLY A 216 -5.41 3.10 13.80
C GLY A 216 -6.31 3.39 12.60
N GLU A 217 -6.75 2.36 11.88
CA GLU A 217 -7.80 2.46 10.87
C GLU A 217 -9.17 2.57 11.56
N ALA A 218 -9.46 1.61 12.43
CA ALA A 218 -10.67 1.53 13.25
C ALA A 218 -10.33 1.39 14.75
N GLY A 219 -9.09 1.00 15.07
CA GLY A 219 -8.58 0.89 16.42
C GLY A 219 -8.04 2.20 17.00
N PRO A 220 -7.85 2.26 18.33
CA PRO A 220 -7.37 3.45 19.02
C PRO A 220 -5.87 3.72 18.78
N PRO A 221 -5.35 4.93 19.13
CA PRO A 221 -3.92 5.26 19.08
C PRO A 221 -3.00 4.26 19.80
N ALA A 222 -3.52 3.59 20.83
CA ALA A 222 -2.79 2.57 21.57
C ALA A 222 -2.31 1.42 20.66
N MET A 223 -3.07 1.06 19.62
CA MET A 223 -2.64 0.06 18.65
C MET A 223 -1.50 0.56 17.75
N ILE A 224 -1.45 1.86 17.46
CA ILE A 224 -0.32 2.47 16.74
C ILE A 224 0.93 2.40 17.63
N LYS A 225 0.81 2.69 18.93
CA LYS A 225 1.92 2.53 19.89
C LYS A 225 2.43 1.09 19.93
N GLU A 226 1.53 0.12 19.96
CA GLU A 226 1.90 -1.30 19.91
C GLU A 226 2.65 -1.64 18.62
N ALA A 227 2.13 -1.22 17.46
CA ALA A 227 2.78 -1.44 16.17
C ALA A 227 4.21 -0.85 16.13
N VAL A 228 4.40 0.35 16.68
CA VAL A 228 5.70 1.04 16.68
C VAL A 228 6.66 0.44 17.70
N TYR A 229 6.25 0.30 18.95
CA TYR A 229 7.17 -0.04 20.04
C TYR A 229 7.34 -1.54 20.24
N LEU A 230 6.29 -2.34 20.01
CA LEU A 230 6.31 -3.78 20.20
C LEU A 230 6.66 -4.51 18.89
N LEU A 231 5.99 -4.16 17.80
CA LEU A 231 6.19 -4.82 16.50
C LEU A 231 7.29 -4.17 15.64
N LYS A 232 7.87 -3.05 16.09
CA LYS A 232 9.00 -2.36 15.43
C LYS A 232 8.72 -2.03 13.97
N THR A 233 7.48 -1.65 13.66
CA THR A 233 7.07 -1.35 12.30
C THR A 233 7.81 -0.15 11.72
N GLU A 234 8.02 -0.16 10.40
CA GLU A 234 8.67 0.91 9.65
C GLU A 234 7.64 1.79 8.94
N ARG A 235 6.42 1.27 8.74
CA ARG A 235 5.26 1.97 8.16
C ARG A 235 3.98 1.60 8.91
N ILE A 236 3.02 2.52 8.92
CA ILE A 236 1.69 2.28 9.47
C ILE A 236 0.68 2.25 8.33
N GLY A 237 0.01 1.10 8.18
CA GLY A 237 -1.21 1.00 7.38
C GLY A 237 -2.29 1.85 8.01
N HIS A 238 -2.83 2.82 7.25
CA HIS A 238 -3.82 3.81 7.74
C HIS A 238 -3.24 4.82 8.73
N GLY A 239 -3.34 4.56 10.04
CA GLY A 239 -2.86 5.43 11.11
C GLY A 239 -3.69 6.70 11.35
N TYR A 240 -4.95 6.75 10.91
CA TYR A 240 -5.79 7.96 11.03
C TYR A 240 -5.96 8.40 12.49
N HIS A 241 -6.17 7.43 13.39
CA HIS A 241 -6.39 7.71 14.80
C HIS A 241 -5.12 8.19 15.53
N VAL A 242 -3.95 8.28 14.88
CA VAL A 242 -2.76 8.90 15.49
C VAL A 242 -3.03 10.33 15.97
N LEU A 243 -3.93 11.03 15.29
CA LEU A 243 -4.28 12.42 15.59
C LEU A 243 -5.02 12.59 16.94
N GLU A 244 -5.55 11.51 17.50
CA GLU A 244 -6.18 11.53 18.83
C GLU A 244 -5.13 11.49 19.96
N ASP A 245 -3.85 11.23 19.64
CA ASP A 245 -2.71 11.31 20.54
C ASP A 245 -1.66 12.28 19.99
N PRO A 246 -1.76 13.59 20.32
CA PRO A 246 -0.87 14.62 19.77
C PRO A 246 0.61 14.40 20.06
N GLU A 247 0.95 13.76 21.18
CA GLU A 247 2.34 13.49 21.55
C GLU A 247 2.91 12.34 20.72
N LEU A 248 2.14 11.26 20.54
CA LEU A 248 2.50 10.20 19.62
C LEU A 248 2.66 10.73 18.19
N TYR A 249 1.72 11.56 17.73
CA TYR A 249 1.79 12.15 16.40
C TYR A 249 3.07 12.98 16.19
N LYS A 250 3.43 13.85 17.15
CA LYS A 250 4.68 14.63 17.10
C LYS A 250 5.93 13.74 17.09
N GLU A 251 5.92 12.65 17.83
CA GLU A 251 7.03 11.69 17.85
C GLU A 251 7.19 10.97 16.50
N LEU A 252 6.09 10.46 15.95
CA LEU A 252 6.07 9.77 14.66
C LEU A 252 6.42 10.71 13.50
N LEU A 253 6.03 11.97 13.61
CA LEU A 253 6.49 13.05 12.75
C LEU A 253 8.02 13.20 12.79
N ARG A 254 8.60 13.38 13.98
CA ARG A 254 10.04 13.57 14.15
C ARG A 254 10.86 12.38 13.66
N THR A 255 10.33 11.17 13.83
CA THR A 255 10.98 9.91 13.39
C THR A 255 10.70 9.56 11.93
N LYS A 256 9.95 10.40 11.20
CA LYS A 256 9.59 10.22 9.79
C LYS A 256 8.86 8.90 9.52
N MET A 257 7.98 8.50 10.44
CA MET A 257 7.08 7.37 10.22
C MET A 257 6.24 7.59 8.96
N HIS A 258 6.17 6.57 8.10
CA HIS A 258 5.35 6.62 6.90
C HIS A 258 3.93 6.10 7.20
N PHE A 259 2.92 6.86 6.81
CA PHE A 259 1.51 6.49 6.93
C PHE A 259 0.93 6.16 5.55
N GLU A 260 0.47 4.93 5.38
CA GLU A 260 -0.09 4.42 4.13
C GLU A 260 -1.60 4.76 4.07
N VAL A 261 -1.91 5.99 3.65
CA VAL A 261 -3.27 6.55 3.66
C VAL A 261 -4.14 6.03 2.50
N ARG A 262 -5.38 5.63 2.80
CA ARG A 262 -6.40 5.23 1.80
C ARG A 262 -7.70 6.03 1.99
N THR A 263 -7.96 6.98 1.09
CA THR A 263 -9.08 7.93 1.18
C THR A 263 -10.47 7.31 1.00
N ALA A 264 -10.58 6.08 0.47
CA ALA A 264 -11.86 5.39 0.22
C ALA A 264 -12.33 4.46 1.36
N CYS A 265 -11.48 4.15 2.35
CA CYS A 265 -11.85 3.29 3.50
C CYS A 265 -12.31 4.06 4.74
N GLY A 266 -12.54 5.37 4.62
CA GLY A 266 -13.07 6.20 5.71
C GLY A 266 -14.56 5.97 5.96
N GLY A 267 -14.97 4.74 6.29
CA GLY A 267 -16.29 4.44 6.83
C GLY A 267 -16.42 4.79 8.32
N SER A 268 -15.29 4.82 9.02
CA SER A 268 -15.15 5.24 10.41
C SER A 268 -14.89 6.74 10.46
N ARG A 269 -15.71 7.47 11.20
CA ARG A 269 -15.68 8.93 11.44
C ARG A 269 -14.24 9.46 11.46
N VAL A 270 -13.81 10.15 10.40
CA VAL A 270 -12.83 11.23 10.59
C VAL A 270 -13.49 12.20 11.58
N PRO A 271 -12.92 12.43 12.77
CA PRO A 271 -13.52 13.34 13.73
C PRO A 271 -13.81 14.68 13.04
N GLN A 272 -15.00 15.23 13.24
CA GLN A 272 -15.33 16.58 12.76
C GLN A 272 -14.43 17.58 13.48
N ALA A 273 -13.23 17.78 12.94
CA ALA A 273 -12.29 18.76 13.42
C ALA A 273 -12.91 20.17 13.29
N PRO A 274 -12.69 21.08 14.27
CA PRO A 274 -13.18 22.45 14.22
C PRO A 274 -12.83 23.15 12.91
N ARG A 275 -13.60 24.16 12.53
CA ARG A 275 -13.60 24.77 11.19
C ARG A 275 -12.22 25.31 10.72
N GLN A 276 -11.26 25.49 11.64
CA GLN A 276 -9.88 25.93 11.38
C GLN A 276 -8.91 24.75 11.09
N GLU A 277 -9.25 23.54 11.53
CA GLU A 277 -8.52 22.30 11.25
C GLU A 277 -8.98 21.62 9.94
N ARG A 278 -10.13 22.05 9.38
CA ARG A 278 -10.57 21.61 8.04
C ARG A 278 -9.54 21.94 6.94
N CYS A 279 -8.72 22.97 7.13
CA CYS A 279 -7.63 23.30 6.22
C CYS A 279 -6.55 22.21 6.16
N TRP A 280 -6.41 21.37 7.19
CA TRP A 280 -5.39 20.31 7.23
C TRP A 280 -5.78 19.11 6.34
N CYS A 281 -7.07 18.79 6.28
CA CYS A 281 -7.60 17.75 5.38
C CYS A 281 -7.89 18.27 3.95
N LEU A 282 -8.15 19.58 3.79
CA LEU A 282 -8.47 20.18 2.48
C LEU A 282 -7.25 20.76 1.73
N ALA A 283 -6.20 21.20 2.43
CA ALA A 283 -4.93 21.56 1.77
C ALA A 283 -4.11 20.32 1.35
N ALA A 284 -4.33 19.17 2.00
CA ALA A 284 -3.90 17.85 1.54
C ALA A 284 -4.93 17.16 0.61
N GLY A 285 -6.03 17.86 0.28
CA GLY A 285 -7.24 17.34 -0.35
C GLY A 285 -7.52 17.81 -1.77
N ARG A 286 -6.50 18.26 -2.53
CA ARG A 286 -6.56 18.40 -3.99
C ARG A 286 -5.57 17.48 -4.69
N ALA A 287 -5.69 16.19 -4.41
CA ALA A 287 -5.31 15.13 -5.32
C ALA A 287 -6.26 13.93 -5.06
N LEU A 288 -7.50 14.08 -5.51
CA LEU A 288 -8.47 12.98 -5.56
C LEU A 288 -7.92 11.87 -6.47
N GLY A 289 -7.28 10.87 -5.88
CA GLY A 289 -6.98 9.60 -6.51
C GLY A 289 -8.05 8.59 -6.12
N HIS A 290 -9.06 8.43 -6.98
CA HIS A 290 -10.04 7.36 -6.88
C HIS A 290 -9.37 6.00 -7.08
N THR A 291 -9.66 5.06 -6.19
CA THR A 291 -9.81 3.63 -6.53
C THR A 291 -11.26 3.26 -6.27
N GLU A 292 -12.16 3.67 -7.17
CA GLU A 292 -13.52 3.14 -7.23
C GLU A 292 -13.95 3.03 -8.70
N ARG A 293 -14.12 1.79 -9.16
CA ARG A 293 -15.43 1.42 -9.71
C ARG A 293 -16.29 0.98 -8.53
N THR A 294 -16.90 1.95 -7.87
CA THR A 294 -18.26 1.84 -7.34
C THR A 294 -19.02 3.06 -7.85
N ALA A 295 -20.32 2.92 -8.06
CA ALA A 295 -21.11 3.86 -8.81
C ALA A 295 -21.34 5.19 -8.08
N ALA A 296 -20.83 6.27 -8.68
CA ALA A 296 -21.41 7.62 -8.77
C ALA A 296 -21.71 8.44 -7.49
N ARG A 297 -21.05 9.61 -7.35
CA ARG A 297 -21.74 10.92 -7.30
C ARG A 297 -20.80 12.12 -7.49
N SER A 298 -21.24 13.11 -8.28
CA SER A 298 -20.63 14.44 -8.38
C SER A 298 -21.33 15.46 -7.48
N LYS A 299 -20.58 16.45 -6.95
CA LYS A 299 -20.94 17.88 -6.90
C LYS A 299 -19.77 18.73 -6.35
N ARG A 300 -19.60 19.91 -6.97
CA ARG A 300 -18.55 20.94 -6.76
C ARG A 300 -18.67 21.64 -5.40
N VAL A 301 -17.53 22.03 -4.82
CA VAL A 301 -17.33 23.35 -4.19
C VAL A 301 -15.86 23.75 -4.38
N ALA A 302 -15.64 24.93 -4.94
CA ALA A 302 -14.35 25.57 -5.10
C ALA A 302 -14.22 26.74 -4.10
N GLU A 303 -12.97 27.13 -3.86
CA GLU A 303 -12.49 28.39 -3.25
C GLU A 303 -12.16 28.43 -1.75
N GLU A 304 -11.09 29.19 -1.48
CA GLU A 304 -10.48 29.68 -0.23
C GLU A 304 -9.28 28.88 0.36
N THR A 305 -8.10 29.49 0.24
CA THR A 305 -6.81 29.08 0.84
C THR A 305 -6.18 30.26 1.58
N ASP A 306 -5.67 30.04 2.80
CA ASP A 306 -4.80 30.93 3.57
C ASP A 306 -3.44 30.22 3.77
N PRO A 307 -2.25 30.86 3.57
CA PRO A 307 -1.00 30.13 3.38
C PRO A 307 -0.08 30.25 4.61
N VAL A 308 -0.12 29.30 5.54
CA VAL A 308 1.00 29.09 6.49
C VAL A 308 1.08 27.61 6.92
N LEU A 309 2.31 27.08 6.94
CA LEU A 309 2.76 25.77 7.48
C LEU A 309 2.79 24.59 6.49
N ALA A 310 3.82 24.60 5.63
CA ALA A 310 4.21 23.47 4.77
C ALA A 310 5.70 23.14 4.97
N GLU A 311 6.09 22.66 6.16
CA GLU A 311 7.42 22.04 6.36
C GLU A 311 7.30 20.91 7.38
N GLY A 312 7.57 19.66 6.97
CA GLY A 312 7.95 18.60 7.93
C GLY A 312 7.38 17.18 7.74
N MET A 313 6.31 16.95 6.96
CA MET A 313 5.78 15.59 6.75
C MET A 313 5.83 15.11 5.31
N VAL A 314 6.21 13.84 5.17
CA VAL A 314 5.85 13.03 4.02
C VAL A 314 4.59 12.25 4.38
N TRP A 315 3.42 12.91 4.29
CA TRP A 315 2.16 12.20 4.13
C TRP A 315 2.12 11.70 2.68
N THR A 316 2.55 10.47 2.42
CA THR A 316 2.53 9.91 1.06
C THR A 316 1.54 8.75 0.97
N ALA A 317 0.39 9.01 0.36
CA ALA A 317 0.07 8.23 -0.83
C ALA A 317 1.18 8.60 -1.83
N TYR A 318 2.04 7.68 -2.29
CA TYR A 318 3.07 8.11 -3.22
C TYR A 318 2.47 8.50 -4.58
N LEU A 319 2.37 9.80 -4.74
CA LEU A 319 2.63 10.53 -5.96
C LEU A 319 4.10 10.98 -5.88
N LEU A 320 5.02 10.36 -6.61
CA LEU A 320 6.38 10.90 -6.73
C LEU A 320 6.36 12.05 -7.75
N ILE A 321 6.46 13.28 -7.26
CA ILE A 321 6.53 14.49 -8.09
C ILE A 321 7.94 14.60 -8.67
N TYR A 322 8.10 14.24 -9.95
CA TYR A 322 9.22 14.73 -10.76
C TYR A 322 8.68 15.83 -11.68
N GLY A 323 8.98 17.09 -11.35
CA GLY A 323 8.69 18.23 -12.21
C GLY A 323 9.72 18.34 -13.35
N PRO A 324 9.34 18.86 -14.52
CA PRO A 324 10.29 19.13 -15.60
C PRO A 324 11.10 20.37 -15.24
N GLN A 325 12.29 20.20 -14.66
CA GLN A 325 13.27 21.28 -14.75
C GLN A 325 13.75 21.33 -16.19
N ALA A 326 13.38 22.42 -16.85
CA ALA A 326 13.84 22.81 -18.18
C ALA A 326 15.37 22.65 -18.27
N CYS A 327 15.83 21.59 -18.94
CA CYS A 327 17.18 21.55 -19.47
C CYS A 327 17.22 22.53 -20.66
N ARG A 328 17.74 23.74 -20.39
CA ARG A 328 18.23 24.61 -21.47
C ARG A 328 19.26 23.82 -22.27
N ILE A 329 19.02 23.73 -23.57
CA ILE A 329 19.95 23.20 -24.56
C ILE A 329 21.23 24.05 -24.47
N ILE A 330 22.33 23.44 -23.99
CA ILE A 330 23.67 23.98 -24.15
C ILE A 330 24.27 23.28 -25.37
N PRO A 331 24.55 23.99 -26.49
CA PRO A 331 25.11 23.37 -27.66
C PRO A 331 26.63 23.25 -27.49
N GLN A 332 27.17 22.03 -27.39
CA GLN A 332 28.58 21.80 -27.68
C GLN A 332 28.81 20.53 -28.48
N SER A 333 29.08 20.77 -29.77
CA SER A 333 30.24 20.29 -30.51
C SER A 333 30.96 19.03 -30.03
N ARG A 334 31.03 18.06 -30.96
CA ARG A 334 32.11 17.09 -31.22
C ARG A 334 32.92 16.61 -30.01
N LEU A 335 32.79 15.32 -29.69
CA LEU A 335 33.90 14.45 -29.33
C LEU A 335 33.53 12.99 -29.63
N HIS A 336 34.26 12.37 -30.55
CA HIS A 336 34.36 10.92 -30.73
C HIS A 336 35.20 10.33 -29.60
N TYR A 337 34.82 9.19 -29.00
CA TYR A 337 35.67 7.99 -28.91
C TYR A 337 34.93 6.75 -28.36
N GLN A 338 35.47 5.61 -28.75
CA GLN A 338 35.03 4.21 -28.69
C GLN A 338 34.84 3.55 -27.30
N SER A 339 33.96 2.51 -27.26
CA SER A 339 33.94 1.23 -26.48
C SER A 339 34.25 1.26 -24.96
N VAL A 340 33.69 0.45 -24.04
CA VAL A 340 33.58 -1.02 -23.89
C VAL A 340 32.63 -1.32 -22.69
N SER A 341 32.03 -2.50 -22.65
CA SER A 341 31.37 -3.25 -21.55
C SER A 341 31.31 -2.68 -20.11
N GLY A 342 30.14 -2.72 -19.45
CA GLY A 342 30.06 -2.55 -17.99
C GLY A 342 28.68 -2.42 -17.34
N TRP A 343 27.70 -3.28 -17.65
CA TRP A 343 26.41 -3.31 -16.94
C TRP A 343 26.55 -3.94 -15.55
N ARG A 344 27.10 -3.22 -14.58
CA ARG A 344 27.03 -3.57 -13.14
C ARG A 344 27.28 -2.42 -12.15
N VAL A 345 27.41 -1.17 -12.62
CA VAL A 345 27.79 -0.03 -11.74
C VAL A 345 26.77 1.15 -11.75
N GLU A 346 25.78 1.17 -12.65
CA GLU A 346 24.91 2.35 -12.81
C GLU A 346 23.70 2.38 -11.87
N ALA A 347 23.15 1.24 -11.46
CA ALA A 347 22.04 1.21 -10.48
C ALA A 347 22.49 1.64 -9.07
N ALA A 348 23.71 1.27 -8.65
CA ALA A 348 24.27 1.68 -7.37
C ALA A 348 24.65 3.18 -7.34
N ARG A 349 25.03 3.77 -8.49
CA ARG A 349 25.34 5.20 -8.58
C ARG A 349 24.09 6.09 -8.54
N ALA A 350 22.93 5.63 -9.01
CA ALA A 350 21.68 6.40 -8.95
C ALA A 350 21.18 6.58 -7.50
N VAL A 351 21.28 5.52 -6.67
CA VAL A 351 20.88 5.58 -5.25
C VAL A 351 21.87 6.40 -4.42
N ASN A 352 23.18 6.30 -4.71
CA ASN A 352 24.19 7.04 -3.95
C ASN A 352 24.27 8.54 -4.31
N LYS A 353 23.82 8.95 -5.51
CA LYS A 353 23.73 10.37 -5.89
C LYS A 353 22.55 11.09 -5.21
N ALA A 354 21.49 10.36 -4.86
CA ALA A 354 20.36 10.89 -4.09
C ALA A 354 20.73 11.15 -2.62
N LEU A 355 21.63 10.33 -2.04
CA LEU A 355 22.12 10.51 -0.67
C LEU A 355 23.14 11.66 -0.53
N ASN A 356 23.98 11.91 -1.55
CA ASN A 356 25.01 12.96 -1.49
C ASN A 356 24.53 14.37 -1.86
N LEU A 357 23.33 14.55 -2.44
CA LEU A 357 22.78 15.88 -2.70
C LEU A 357 22.33 16.62 -1.42
N HIS A 358 22.20 15.92 -0.29
CA HIS A 358 21.89 16.53 1.01
C HIS A 358 23.06 17.34 1.60
N LEU A 359 24.30 17.15 1.13
CA LEU A 359 25.46 17.87 1.66
C LEU A 359 25.70 19.23 0.99
N VAL A 360 25.14 19.49 -0.19
CA VAL A 360 25.35 20.75 -0.93
C VAL A 360 24.27 21.79 -0.61
N CYS A 361 23.08 21.38 -0.18
CA CYS A 361 22.03 22.30 0.25
C CYS A 361 22.21 22.85 1.68
N LEU A 362 23.12 22.28 2.49
CA LEU A 362 23.40 22.79 3.84
C LEU A 362 24.39 23.97 3.88
N LEU A 363 25.10 24.26 2.79
CA LEU A 363 26.12 25.34 2.74
C LEU A 363 25.61 26.66 2.16
N THR A 364 24.34 26.76 1.74
CA THR A 364 23.76 28.01 1.23
C THR A 364 22.78 28.67 2.21
N ALA A 365 22.52 28.06 3.38
CA ALA A 365 21.61 28.58 4.40
C ALA A 365 22.30 29.27 5.60
N ILE A 366 23.64 29.43 5.58
CA ILE A 366 24.40 30.09 6.68
C ILE A 366 24.84 31.53 6.34
N CYS A 367 24.57 32.06 5.13
CA CYS A 367 25.03 33.40 4.75
C CYS A 367 23.95 34.50 4.67
N VAL A 368 22.73 34.27 5.16
CA VAL A 368 21.68 35.33 5.17
C VAL A 368 21.00 35.41 6.52
N HIS A 369 21.76 35.72 7.58
CA HIS A 369 21.22 36.20 8.87
C HIS A 369 22.25 37.06 9.62
N SER A 370 22.85 38.04 8.94
CA SER A 370 23.65 39.10 9.57
C SER A 370 23.78 40.30 8.63
N CYS A 371 22.71 41.10 8.48
CA CYS A 371 22.77 42.53 8.16
C CYS A 371 21.36 43.07 7.97
N SER A 372 20.75 43.60 9.03
CA SER A 372 19.64 44.55 8.93
C SER A 372 19.55 45.35 10.23
N SER A 373 20.60 46.12 10.49
CA SER A 373 20.55 47.32 11.31
C SER A 373 21.65 48.25 10.81
N ASP A 374 21.26 49.51 10.59
CA ASP A 374 22.09 50.70 10.40
C ASP A 374 22.33 51.22 8.98
N LEU A 375 21.85 52.47 8.82
CA LEU A 375 22.38 53.60 8.02
C LEU A 375 21.97 53.75 6.55
N CYS A 376 21.08 54.72 6.32
CA CYS A 376 21.37 55.98 5.61
C CYS A 376 20.10 56.88 5.67
N GLY A 377 20.14 58.15 6.06
CA GLY A 377 21.26 59.09 6.00
C GLY A 377 21.44 59.57 4.58
#